data_AF-A0AAW1F4I0-F1
#
_entry.id   AF-A0AAW1F4I0-F1
#
_cell.length_a   1.000
_cell.length_b   1.000
_cell.length_c   1.000
_cell.angle_alpha   90.00
_cell.angle_beta   90.00
_cell.angle_gamma   90.00
#
_symmetry.space_group_name_H-M   'P 1'
#
loop_
_entity.id
_entity.type
_entity.pdbx_description
1 polymer ?
#
loop_
_entity_poly.entity_id
_entity_poly.type
_entity_poly.pdbx_seq_one_letter_code
_entity_poly.pdbx_strand_id
1 'polypeptide(L)'
;MDSDLIVAALGRPFNLGMLYDARKDLPIPDLTLWDNTTLQEKMTENPQRSSHFEMTESDSIKFKSSLLDVEASLNASFLCRLFEIGGSAMYLTDRKKCKNQSRVTCWSKSTTHFKTLSVAELQTLDSQQIKLIKDNSATHVVTGVLYGANAFFVFDSEKLDASSVQDIHGNMKSVTSKITSLNLDAQADIKLTNEEKDLTNKYSCKFYGDLILKSNPVTFEEAMKTCGELPQLLGEKGENAVPMKVWLRPLKNLIPEATELTVGISDGLVGKMQDALEDLSEIRMRCNDSLEDGVVDNFPYIHEELKTFQKLCDQYELNLKQTMANKLPSIREGKEEESSIEELLEDRDSPFTQDKLSKWLDDKEREINVIRSCVDTMEGVKIVRNQNELDREVLAVDDALCFVFTSIKKGDTYLDVMATYLGSTKTGGTNEDPWFYSNEVCTTVREKSKAFHELARAQKSNKGVRFLITVIPNEKYEGAAIYHYKKGILVSESFSKPDRPCEKITDRRDLTWYAYNYVYLRPVQ
;
A
#
# COMPACT_ATOMS: atom_id res chain seq x y z
N MET A 1 34.85 10.29 11.12
CA MET A 1 33.80 10.47 12.14
C MET A 1 34.24 9.70 13.38
N ASP A 2 34.79 10.38 14.38
CA ASP A 2 35.30 9.75 15.62
C ASP A 2 34.30 9.82 16.79
N SER A 3 33.07 10.26 16.50
CA SER A 3 32.01 10.48 17.47
C SER A 3 31.17 9.23 17.70
N ASP A 4 30.70 9.07 18.93
CA ASP A 4 29.69 8.06 19.28
C ASP A 4 28.43 8.25 18.41
N LEU A 5 27.86 7.13 17.95
CA LEU A 5 26.59 7.11 17.22
C LEU A 5 25.46 6.73 18.16
N ILE A 6 24.27 7.25 17.88
CA ILE A 6 23.05 6.86 18.59
C ILE A 6 22.02 6.39 17.56
N VAL A 7 21.53 5.17 17.71
CA VAL A 7 20.62 4.54 16.75
C VAL A 7 19.37 3.98 17.43
N ALA A 8 18.24 4.01 16.73
CA ALA A 8 17.01 3.36 17.18
C ALA A 8 17.15 1.83 17.07
N ALA A 9 16.70 1.09 18.08
CA ALA A 9 16.83 -0.37 18.11
C ALA A 9 15.87 -1.06 17.12
N LEU A 10 14.65 -0.53 16.95
CA LEU A 10 13.65 -1.00 15.98
C LEU A 10 13.28 -2.49 16.14
N GLY A 11 13.20 -2.98 17.38
CA GLY A 11 12.87 -4.37 17.70
C GLY A 11 14.02 -5.36 17.45
N ARG A 12 15.21 -4.88 17.05
CA ARG A 12 16.41 -5.73 16.93
C ARG A 12 17.00 -6.01 18.31
N PRO A 13 17.56 -7.22 18.54
CA PRO A 13 18.16 -7.55 19.81
C PRO A 13 19.48 -6.78 19.99
N PHE A 14 19.59 -6.06 21.11
CA PHE A 14 20.80 -5.35 21.50
C PHE A 14 21.14 -5.63 22.96
N ASN A 15 22.43 -5.90 23.20
CA ASN A 15 23.01 -6.06 24.53
C ASN A 15 24.27 -5.21 24.63
N LEU A 16 24.63 -4.84 25.85
CA LEU A 16 25.91 -4.15 26.12
C LEU A 16 27.10 -5.01 25.67
N GLY A 17 28.09 -4.35 25.09
CA GLY A 17 29.31 -5.00 24.59
C GLY A 17 29.15 -5.71 23.24
N MET A 18 27.95 -5.78 22.64
CA MET A 18 27.77 -6.35 21.30
C MET A 18 28.54 -5.55 20.26
N LEU A 19 29.14 -6.25 19.29
CA LEU A 19 29.76 -5.62 18.13
C LEU A 19 28.70 -5.20 17.11
N TYR A 20 28.98 -4.14 16.35
CA TYR A 20 28.06 -3.56 15.37
C TYR A 20 28.80 -3.14 14.10
N ASP A 21 28.18 -3.38 12.94
CA ASP A 21 28.64 -2.88 11.64
C ASP A 21 27.75 -1.73 11.16
N ALA A 22 28.17 -0.50 11.43
CA ALA A 22 27.50 0.73 11.00
C ALA A 22 27.42 0.92 9.48
N ARG A 23 28.17 0.16 8.67
CA ARG A 23 28.03 0.23 7.20
C ARG A 23 26.74 -0.45 6.75
N LYS A 24 26.31 -1.49 7.46
CA LYS A 24 25.11 -2.28 7.16
C LYS A 24 23.97 -2.02 8.14
N ASP A 25 24.23 -1.26 9.20
CA ASP A 25 23.35 -1.08 10.35
C ASP A 25 22.90 -2.39 11.01
N LEU A 26 23.86 -3.30 11.22
CA LEU A 26 23.58 -4.62 11.80
C LEU A 26 24.37 -4.87 13.08
N PRO A 27 23.71 -5.30 14.18
CA PRO A 27 24.42 -5.93 15.27
C PRO A 27 25.00 -7.26 14.80
N ILE A 28 26.20 -7.58 15.27
CA ILE A 28 26.84 -8.87 15.01
C ILE A 28 26.31 -9.85 16.08
N PRO A 29 25.52 -10.87 15.69
CA PRO A 29 24.89 -11.76 16.66
C PRO A 29 25.91 -12.53 17.50
N ASP A 30 25.54 -12.84 18.74
CA ASP A 30 26.25 -13.75 19.65
C ASP A 30 27.72 -13.41 19.95
N LEU A 31 28.16 -12.19 19.62
CA LEU A 31 29.53 -11.73 19.82
C LEU A 31 29.56 -10.45 20.66
N THR A 32 30.01 -10.60 21.90
CA THR A 32 30.35 -9.47 22.78
C THR A 32 31.86 -9.28 22.86
N LEU A 33 32.29 -8.02 22.92
CA LEU A 33 33.71 -7.69 23.04
C LEU A 33 34.28 -8.11 24.40
N TRP A 34 33.47 -8.06 25.45
CA TRP A 34 33.85 -8.46 26.81
C TRP A 34 32.99 -9.64 27.29
N ASP A 35 33.54 -10.44 28.21
CA ASP A 35 32.81 -11.52 28.85
C ASP A 35 31.73 -10.98 29.80
N ASN A 36 30.75 -11.81 30.14
CA ASN A 36 29.63 -11.40 30.96
C ASN A 36 30.04 -10.90 32.36
N THR A 37 31.09 -11.47 32.96
CA THR A 37 31.57 -11.03 34.28
C THR A 37 32.07 -9.60 34.21
N THR A 38 32.95 -9.32 33.24
CA THR A 38 33.47 -7.97 32.97
C THR A 38 32.35 -6.98 32.66
N LEU A 39 31.36 -7.37 31.86
CA LEU A 39 30.21 -6.53 31.53
C LEU A 39 29.39 -6.18 32.77
N GLN A 40 29.09 -7.15 33.64
CA GLN A 40 28.32 -6.91 34.86
C GLN A 40 29.07 -6.00 35.86
N GLU A 41 30.39 -6.19 36.00
CA GLU A 41 31.21 -5.37 36.90
C GLU A 41 31.30 -3.90 36.46
N LYS A 42 31.27 -3.64 35.14
CA LYS A 42 31.45 -2.30 34.56
C LYS A 42 30.15 -1.64 34.11
N MET A 43 29.02 -2.32 34.26
CA MET A 43 27.71 -1.80 33.93
C MET A 43 27.20 -0.88 35.04
N THR A 44 26.68 0.28 34.64
CA THR A 44 25.85 1.11 35.50
C THR A 44 24.43 1.15 34.94
N GLU A 45 23.44 1.00 35.81
CA GLU A 45 22.02 1.12 35.48
C GLU A 45 21.42 2.33 36.17
N ASN A 46 20.80 3.21 35.40
CA ASN A 46 20.14 4.41 35.90
C ASN A 46 18.66 4.40 35.52
N PRO A 47 17.73 4.66 36.46
CA PRO A 47 16.33 4.86 36.14
C PRO A 47 16.14 6.03 35.16
N GLN A 48 15.36 5.82 34.10
CA GLN A 48 14.97 6.85 33.13
C GLN A 48 13.50 6.68 32.77
N ARG A 49 12.64 6.84 33.79
CA ARG A 49 11.20 6.60 33.65
C ARG A 49 10.53 7.78 32.96
N SER A 50 9.90 7.55 31.82
CA SER A 50 9.05 8.52 31.14
C SER A 50 7.91 7.81 30.42
N SER A 51 6.80 8.49 30.22
CA SER A 51 5.66 7.99 29.46
C SER A 51 5.07 9.14 28.65
N HIS A 52 4.91 8.92 27.35
CA HIS A 52 4.34 9.85 26.40
C HIS A 52 3.23 9.16 25.62
N PHE A 53 2.16 9.90 25.34
CA PHE A 53 1.04 9.42 24.56
C PHE A 53 0.58 10.54 23.63
N GLU A 54 0.43 10.22 22.35
CA GLU A 54 0.12 11.19 21.32
C GLU A 54 -0.73 10.56 20.21
N MET A 55 -1.42 11.41 19.45
CA MET A 55 -2.19 11.02 18.28
C MET A 55 -1.61 11.74 17.05
N THR A 56 -1.54 11.01 15.94
CA THR A 56 -1.15 11.57 14.65
C THR A 56 -2.14 11.23 13.55
N GLU A 57 -2.24 12.14 12.59
CA GLU A 57 -3.01 12.02 11.36
C GLU A 57 -2.09 11.72 10.15
N SER A 58 -0.76 11.78 10.34
CA SER A 58 0.22 11.60 9.28
C SER A 58 0.71 10.15 9.19
N ASP A 59 0.71 9.61 7.97
CA ASP A 59 1.15 8.24 7.65
C ASP A 59 2.42 8.23 6.77
N SER A 60 3.07 9.37 6.55
CA SER A 60 4.27 9.46 5.70
C SER A 60 5.46 8.75 6.32
N ILE A 61 6.36 8.22 5.49
CA ILE A 61 7.58 7.54 5.99
C ILE A 61 8.35 8.46 6.92
N LYS A 62 8.55 9.72 6.51
CA LYS A 62 9.29 10.71 7.30
C LYS A 62 8.67 10.91 8.68
N PHE A 63 7.35 11.02 8.76
CA PHE A 63 6.68 11.19 10.04
C PHE A 63 6.81 9.94 10.90
N LYS A 64 6.58 8.74 10.34
CA LYS A 64 6.72 7.48 11.10
C LYS A 64 8.14 7.25 11.62
N SER A 65 9.15 7.53 10.79
CA SER A 65 10.56 7.47 11.17
C SER A 65 10.86 8.43 12.33
N SER A 66 10.28 9.63 12.31
CA SER A 66 10.45 10.61 13.39
C SER A 66 9.85 10.17 14.73
N LEU A 67 8.69 9.50 14.73
CA LEU A 67 8.06 8.98 15.96
C LEU A 67 8.94 7.94 16.67
N LEU A 68 9.70 7.17 15.89
CA LEU A 68 10.59 6.13 16.37
C LEU A 68 12.04 6.61 16.57
N ASP A 69 12.29 7.92 16.53
CA ASP A 69 13.61 8.55 16.62
C ASP A 69 14.63 7.93 15.62
N VAL A 70 14.18 7.63 14.39
CA VAL A 70 15.03 7.06 13.34
C VAL A 70 15.76 8.18 12.60
N GLU A 71 17.05 8.33 12.91
CA GLU A 71 17.95 9.27 12.24
C GLU A 71 18.17 8.93 10.76
N ALA A 72 18.55 9.94 9.96
CA ALA A 72 18.64 9.84 8.50
C ALA A 72 19.47 8.63 8.01
N SER A 73 20.68 8.44 8.55
CA SER A 73 21.54 7.32 8.14
C SER A 73 20.88 5.96 8.38
N LEU A 74 20.29 5.72 9.56
CA LEU A 74 19.57 4.47 9.85
C LEU A 74 18.31 4.33 8.99
N ASN A 75 17.63 5.44 8.73
CA ASN A 75 16.45 5.48 7.89
C ASN A 75 16.79 5.04 6.45
N ALA A 76 17.92 5.46 5.89
CA ALA A 76 18.39 5.00 4.58
C ALA A 76 18.48 3.45 4.53
N SER A 77 19.08 2.84 5.55
CA SER A 77 19.16 1.39 5.68
C SER A 77 17.80 0.72 5.80
N PHE A 78 16.86 1.33 6.53
CA PHE A 78 15.48 0.86 6.64
C PHE A 78 14.77 0.91 5.27
N LEU A 79 14.86 2.02 4.54
CA LEU A 79 14.26 2.18 3.21
C LEU A 79 14.75 1.10 2.23
N CYS A 80 16.04 0.76 2.33
CA CYS A 80 16.69 -0.29 1.55
C CYS A 80 16.39 -1.73 2.03
N ARG A 81 15.73 -1.91 3.18
CA ARG A 81 15.53 -3.21 3.84
C ARG A 81 16.85 -3.94 4.16
N LEU A 82 17.87 -3.21 4.65
CA LEU A 82 19.16 -3.80 5.06
C LEU A 82 19.09 -4.65 6.33
N PHE A 83 18.06 -4.46 7.14
CA PHE A 83 17.83 -5.23 8.36
C PHE A 83 16.34 -5.47 8.55
N GLU A 84 16.04 -6.51 9.33
CA GLU A 84 14.68 -6.80 9.77
C GLU A 84 14.33 -5.94 10.99
N ILE A 85 13.09 -5.48 11.02
CA ILE A 85 12.50 -4.75 12.15
C ILE A 85 11.52 -5.65 12.87
N GLY A 86 11.25 -5.36 14.14
CA GLY A 86 10.35 -6.14 14.98
C GLY A 86 9.49 -5.28 15.90
N GLY A 87 8.56 -5.93 16.60
CA GLY A 87 7.71 -5.29 17.61
C GLY A 87 6.96 -4.09 17.05
N SER A 88 7.02 -2.97 17.78
CA SER A 88 6.36 -1.73 17.40
C SER A 88 6.85 -1.16 16.06
N ALA A 89 8.12 -1.41 15.70
CA ALA A 89 8.73 -0.86 14.50
C ALA A 89 8.11 -1.39 13.21
N MET A 90 7.37 -2.51 13.27
CA MET A 90 6.53 -2.99 12.16
C MET A 90 5.55 -1.93 11.64
N TYR A 91 5.16 -0.96 12.48
CA TYR A 91 4.37 0.20 12.08
C TYR A 91 4.98 1.00 10.90
N LEU A 92 6.32 1.05 10.78
CA LEU A 92 7.01 1.71 9.66
C LEU A 92 6.64 1.11 8.30
N THR A 93 6.22 -0.16 8.26
CA THR A 93 5.85 -0.88 7.04
C THR A 93 4.35 -0.88 6.76
N ASP A 94 3.53 -0.58 7.78
CA ASP A 94 2.09 -0.46 7.58
C ASP A 94 1.81 0.76 6.72
N ARG A 95 0.89 0.62 5.76
CA ARG A 95 0.53 1.67 4.81
C ARG A 95 -0.98 1.67 4.67
N LYS A 96 -1.56 2.83 4.40
CA LYS A 96 -2.93 2.92 3.92
C LYS A 96 -3.11 2.06 2.66
N LYS A 97 -4.27 1.41 2.55
CA LYS A 97 -4.58 0.56 1.40
C LYS A 97 -5.04 1.39 0.19
N CYS A 98 -5.87 2.40 0.46
CA CYS A 98 -6.58 3.20 -0.53
C CYS A 98 -6.36 4.69 -0.22
N LYS A 99 -6.41 5.58 -1.23
CA LYS A 99 -6.27 7.02 -0.98
C LYS A 99 -7.49 7.51 -0.20
N ASN A 100 -8.68 7.05 -0.60
CA ASN A 100 -9.96 7.39 0.01
C ASN A 100 -10.26 6.56 1.26
N GLN A 101 -9.28 6.47 2.16
CA GLN A 101 -9.39 5.83 3.46
C GLN A 101 -8.94 6.85 4.52
N SER A 102 -9.68 7.00 5.60
CA SER A 102 -9.22 7.81 6.73
C SER A 102 -8.42 6.97 7.71
N ARG A 103 -7.36 7.55 8.25
CA ARG A 103 -6.47 6.93 9.23
C ARG A 103 -6.13 7.89 10.35
N VAL A 104 -6.19 7.40 11.58
CA VAL A 104 -5.67 8.09 12.77
C VAL A 104 -4.89 7.08 13.59
N THR A 105 -3.69 7.45 14.05
CA THR A 105 -2.84 6.56 14.84
C THR A 105 -2.66 7.14 16.24
N CYS A 106 -2.95 6.35 17.26
CA CYS A 106 -2.49 6.61 18.62
C CYS A 106 -1.14 5.93 18.85
N TRP A 107 -0.23 6.65 19.48
CA TRP A 107 1.11 6.18 19.78
C TRP A 107 1.43 6.41 21.26
N SER A 108 1.95 5.38 21.90
CA SER A 108 2.51 5.43 23.25
C SER A 108 4.00 5.11 23.20
N LYS A 109 4.78 5.86 23.97
CA LYS A 109 6.21 5.62 24.20
C LYS A 109 6.49 5.69 25.69
N SER A 110 7.08 4.64 26.23
CA SER A 110 7.48 4.59 27.63
C SER A 110 8.95 4.17 27.74
N THR A 111 9.74 4.89 28.52
CA THR A 111 11.12 4.54 28.85
C THR A 111 11.21 4.12 30.30
N THR A 112 12.13 3.21 30.64
CA THR A 112 12.23 2.63 31.99
C THR A 112 13.59 2.88 32.62
N HIS A 113 14.66 2.39 32.02
CA HIS A 113 16.01 2.43 32.55
C HIS A 113 17.04 2.50 31.42
N PHE A 114 18.20 3.05 31.75
CA PHE A 114 19.35 3.15 30.85
C PHE A 114 20.52 2.37 31.44
N LYS A 115 21.04 1.41 30.67
CA LYS A 115 22.24 0.64 31.01
C LYS A 115 23.41 1.16 30.21
N THR A 116 24.55 1.41 30.84
CA THR A 116 25.77 1.92 30.20
C THR A 116 27.02 1.23 30.70
N LEU A 117 28.05 1.17 29.86
CA LEU A 117 29.39 0.67 30.19
C LEU A 117 30.37 1.83 30.37
N SER A 118 31.14 1.79 31.46
CA SER A 118 32.26 2.69 31.68
C SER A 118 33.47 2.30 30.84
N VAL A 119 33.46 2.63 29.54
CA VAL A 119 34.51 2.23 28.58
C VAL A 119 35.89 2.82 28.90
N ALA A 120 35.96 3.94 29.63
CA ALA A 120 37.23 4.52 30.07
C ALA A 120 38.06 3.54 30.93
N GLU A 121 37.41 2.58 31.57
CA GLU A 121 38.05 1.56 32.40
C GLU A 121 38.35 0.25 31.64
N LEU A 122 38.04 0.17 30.35
CA LEU A 122 38.09 -1.04 29.51
C LEU A 122 39.10 -0.94 28.34
N GLN A 123 40.13 -0.09 28.48
CA GLN A 123 40.99 0.32 27.36
C GLN A 123 41.96 -0.74 26.83
N THR A 124 42.34 -1.75 27.61
CA THR A 124 43.29 -2.78 27.17
C THR A 124 42.55 -3.98 26.61
N LEU A 125 42.58 -4.12 25.27
CA LEU A 125 42.05 -5.30 24.57
C LEU A 125 43.14 -6.35 24.37
N ASP A 126 42.79 -7.62 24.58
CA ASP A 126 43.68 -8.75 24.33
C ASP A 126 43.73 -9.15 22.84
N SER A 127 44.64 -10.07 22.50
CA SER A 127 44.83 -10.51 21.12
C SER A 127 43.61 -11.24 20.53
N GLN A 128 42.79 -11.91 21.35
CA GLN A 128 41.58 -12.58 20.90
C GLN A 128 40.48 -11.56 20.57
N GLN A 129 40.31 -10.54 21.41
CA GLN A 129 39.37 -9.43 21.20
C GLN A 129 39.71 -8.62 19.95
N ILE A 130 41.01 -8.30 19.74
CA ILE A 130 41.47 -7.63 18.52
C ILE A 130 41.16 -8.48 17.28
N LYS A 131 41.42 -9.79 17.35
CA LYS A 131 41.12 -10.72 16.26
C LYS A 131 39.62 -10.78 15.98
N LEU A 132 38.78 -10.84 17.02
CA LEU A 132 37.33 -10.87 16.90
C LEU A 132 36.80 -9.65 16.12
N ILE A 133 37.30 -8.46 16.44
CA ILE A 133 36.92 -7.21 15.75
C ILE A 133 37.28 -7.29 14.25
N LYS A 134 38.51 -7.73 13.95
CA LYS A 134 39.02 -7.84 12.57
C LYS A 134 38.26 -8.88 11.75
N ASP A 135 38.07 -10.07 12.29
CA ASP A 135 37.43 -11.18 11.59
C ASP A 135 35.95 -10.90 11.26
N ASN A 136 35.28 -10.06 12.04
CA ASN A 136 33.87 -9.71 11.85
C ASN A 136 33.66 -8.34 11.19
N SER A 137 34.74 -7.63 10.84
CA SER A 137 34.69 -6.28 10.25
C SER A 137 33.81 -5.30 11.03
N ALA A 138 33.79 -5.45 12.37
CA ALA A 138 33.01 -4.60 13.26
C ALA A 138 33.55 -3.17 13.24
N THR A 139 32.64 -2.19 13.26
CA THR A 139 33.01 -0.77 13.27
C THR A 139 32.76 -0.12 14.63
N HIS A 140 31.77 -0.62 15.38
CA HIS A 140 31.36 -0.06 16.66
C HIS A 140 31.11 -1.16 17.69
N VAL A 141 31.08 -0.76 18.96
CA VAL A 141 30.63 -1.59 20.09
C VAL A 141 29.49 -0.87 20.82
N VAL A 142 28.51 -1.64 21.30
CA VAL A 142 27.38 -1.13 22.09
C VAL A 142 27.86 -0.77 23.49
N THR A 143 27.73 0.50 23.86
CA THR A 143 28.17 1.03 25.16
C THR A 143 27.03 1.52 26.03
N GLY A 144 25.87 1.78 25.44
CA GLY A 144 24.67 2.18 26.18
C GLY A 144 23.40 1.69 25.51
N VAL A 145 22.40 1.34 26.30
CA VAL A 145 21.08 0.93 25.82
C VAL A 145 20.00 1.53 26.72
N LEU A 146 19.09 2.27 26.11
CA LEU A 146 17.86 2.75 26.74
C LEU A 146 16.75 1.73 26.51
N TYR A 147 16.12 1.28 27.59
CA TYR A 147 15.05 0.29 27.56
C TYR A 147 13.69 0.93 27.78
N GLY A 148 12.68 0.36 27.13
CA GLY A 148 11.30 0.77 27.25
C GLY A 148 10.38 -0.01 26.32
N ALA A 149 9.27 0.59 25.90
CA ALA A 149 8.38 0.02 24.89
C ALA A 149 7.64 1.13 24.14
N ASN A 150 7.34 0.87 22.88
CA ASN A 150 6.34 1.61 22.12
C ASN A 150 5.10 0.75 21.87
N ALA A 151 3.99 1.43 21.61
CA ALA A 151 2.76 0.83 21.09
C ALA A 151 2.09 1.79 20.11
N PHE A 152 1.62 1.26 18.98
CA PHE A 152 0.85 1.96 17.98
C PHE A 152 -0.51 1.29 17.80
N PHE A 153 -1.56 2.10 17.82
CA PHE A 153 -2.93 1.71 17.53
C PHE A 153 -3.36 2.46 16.28
N VAL A 154 -3.36 1.75 15.16
CA VAL A 154 -3.69 2.32 13.84
C VAL A 154 -5.17 2.08 13.60
N PHE A 155 -5.95 3.16 13.60
CA PHE A 155 -7.37 3.11 13.28
C PHE A 155 -7.58 3.45 11.81
N ASP A 156 -8.20 2.53 11.08
CA ASP A 156 -8.51 2.67 9.66
C ASP A 156 -10.03 2.65 9.46
N SER A 157 -10.56 3.59 8.66
CA SER A 157 -11.91 3.47 8.13
C SER A 157 -12.00 2.43 7.01
N GLU A 158 -13.22 2.05 6.64
CA GLU A 158 -13.47 1.45 5.32
C GLU A 158 -13.11 2.42 4.18
N LYS A 159 -13.11 1.94 2.93
CA LYS A 159 -12.99 2.81 1.75
C LYS A 159 -14.21 3.71 1.68
N LEU A 160 -13.96 4.99 1.47
CA LEU A 160 -14.95 6.06 1.46
C LEU A 160 -15.08 6.66 0.05
N ASP A 161 -16.17 7.37 -0.17
CA ASP A 161 -16.22 8.35 -1.25
C ASP A 161 -15.27 9.51 -0.94
N ALA A 162 -14.65 10.07 -1.97
CA ALA A 162 -13.70 11.18 -1.82
C ALA A 162 -14.30 12.38 -1.07
N SER A 163 -15.60 12.65 -1.24
CA SER A 163 -16.33 13.73 -0.55
C SER A 163 -16.51 13.48 0.94
N SER A 164 -16.48 12.22 1.39
CA SER A 164 -16.75 11.85 2.79
C SER A 164 -15.48 11.70 3.63
N VAL A 165 -14.30 11.66 2.99
CA VAL A 165 -13.02 11.42 3.67
C VAL A 165 -12.77 12.43 4.78
N GLN A 166 -12.98 13.73 4.53
CA GLN A 166 -12.68 14.78 5.49
C GLN A 166 -13.58 14.73 6.73
N ASP A 167 -14.88 14.50 6.53
CA ASP A 167 -15.85 14.44 7.62
C ASP A 167 -15.60 13.21 8.52
N ILE A 168 -15.37 12.04 7.91
CA ILE A 168 -15.02 10.82 8.66
C ILE A 168 -13.68 10.99 9.37
N HIS A 169 -12.71 11.65 8.76
CA HIS A 169 -11.42 11.95 9.41
C HIS A 169 -11.57 12.83 10.64
N GLY A 170 -12.36 13.91 10.56
CA GLY A 170 -12.66 14.76 11.71
C GLY A 170 -13.34 14.00 12.85
N ASN A 171 -14.27 13.11 12.51
CA ASN A 171 -14.95 12.27 13.47
C ASN A 171 -14.02 11.24 14.13
N MET A 172 -13.16 10.57 13.35
CA MET A 172 -12.11 9.67 13.87
C MET A 172 -11.18 10.39 14.84
N LYS A 173 -10.70 11.58 14.46
CA LYS A 173 -9.82 12.41 15.29
C LYS A 173 -10.51 12.77 16.62
N SER A 174 -11.76 13.22 16.55
CA SER A 174 -12.54 13.60 17.72
C SER A 174 -12.67 12.46 18.72
N VAL A 175 -13.10 11.27 18.28
CA VAL A 175 -13.27 10.13 19.18
C VAL A 175 -11.94 9.59 19.71
N THR A 176 -10.91 9.56 18.86
CA THR A 176 -9.55 9.09 19.22
C THR A 176 -8.88 10.03 20.22
N SER A 177 -9.14 11.34 20.14
CA SER A 177 -8.61 12.31 21.11
C SER A 177 -9.02 12.00 22.56
N LYS A 178 -10.17 11.33 22.77
CA LYS A 178 -10.60 10.88 24.11
C LYS A 178 -9.64 9.87 24.72
N ILE A 179 -8.95 9.07 23.90
CA ILE A 179 -7.90 8.17 24.37
C ILE A 179 -6.73 8.99 24.92
N THR A 180 -6.29 10.02 24.19
CA THR A 180 -5.13 10.85 24.57
C THR A 180 -5.38 11.81 25.74
N SER A 181 -6.63 12.26 25.93
CA SER A 181 -6.96 13.32 26.91
C SER A 181 -7.11 12.82 28.34
N LEU A 182 -6.93 11.52 28.59
CA LEU A 182 -7.09 10.94 29.91
C LEU A 182 -5.75 10.55 30.54
N ASN A 183 -5.69 10.76 31.86
CA ASN A 183 -4.69 10.09 32.68
C ASN A 183 -4.84 8.56 32.52
N LEU A 184 -3.71 7.85 32.50
CA LEU A 184 -3.66 6.40 32.31
C LEU A 184 -4.56 5.63 33.29
N ASP A 185 -4.75 6.13 34.52
CA ASP A 185 -5.62 5.54 35.55
C ASP A 185 -7.13 5.68 35.26
N ALA A 186 -7.54 6.57 34.35
CA ALA A 186 -8.93 6.88 34.05
C ALA A 186 -9.42 6.35 32.68
N GLN A 187 -8.54 5.74 31.87
CA GLN A 187 -8.88 5.25 30.52
C GLN A 187 -9.89 4.10 30.51
N ALA A 188 -10.06 3.38 31.62
CA ALA A 188 -11.02 2.27 31.74
C ALA A 188 -12.49 2.71 31.88
N ASP A 189 -12.77 3.99 32.20
CA ASP A 189 -14.12 4.49 32.51
C ASP A 189 -14.75 5.34 31.40
N ILE A 190 -14.12 5.48 30.22
CA ILE A 190 -14.71 6.26 29.12
C ILE A 190 -15.96 5.56 28.59
N LYS A 191 -17.09 6.22 28.74
CA LYS A 191 -18.33 5.85 28.07
C LYS A 191 -18.45 6.61 26.76
N LEU A 192 -18.37 5.89 25.65
CA LEU A 192 -18.77 6.39 24.34
C LEU A 192 -20.29 6.62 24.32
N THR A 193 -20.73 7.70 23.67
CA THR A 193 -22.15 7.87 23.35
C THR A 193 -22.60 6.82 22.34
N ASN A 194 -23.91 6.59 22.18
CA ASN A 194 -24.40 5.64 21.17
C ASN A 194 -23.94 6.02 19.75
N GLU A 195 -23.94 7.31 19.43
CA GLU A 195 -23.46 7.83 18.14
C GLU A 195 -21.97 7.55 17.93
N GLU A 196 -21.15 7.71 18.98
CA GLU A 196 -19.70 7.41 18.93
C GLU A 196 -19.43 5.91 18.82
N LYS A 197 -20.27 5.07 19.42
CA LYS A 197 -20.19 3.61 19.26
C LYS A 197 -20.51 3.20 17.83
N ASP A 198 -21.60 3.72 17.27
CA ASP A 198 -21.98 3.45 15.88
C ASP A 198 -20.89 3.90 14.90
N LEU A 199 -20.20 5.00 15.21
CA LEU A 199 -19.07 5.50 14.45
C LEU A 199 -17.85 4.57 14.57
N THR A 200 -17.43 4.24 15.80
CA THR A 200 -16.22 3.45 16.07
C THR A 200 -16.33 2.00 15.62
N ASN A 201 -17.55 1.45 15.57
CA ASN A 201 -17.83 0.13 15.00
C ASN A 201 -17.49 0.00 13.50
N LYS A 202 -17.35 1.13 12.79
CA LYS A 202 -16.95 1.16 11.37
C LYS A 202 -15.45 1.23 11.17
N TYR A 203 -14.68 1.35 12.24
CA TYR A 203 -13.23 1.44 12.19
C TYR A 203 -12.60 0.12 12.58
N SER A 204 -11.55 -0.25 11.87
CA SER A 204 -10.67 -1.35 12.28
C SER A 204 -9.51 -0.81 13.11
N CYS A 205 -9.01 -1.62 14.05
CA CYS A 205 -7.77 -1.34 14.78
C CYS A 205 -6.70 -2.35 14.40
N LYS A 206 -5.49 -1.87 14.10
CA LYS A 206 -4.27 -2.69 14.03
C LYS A 206 -3.32 -2.28 15.14
N PHE A 207 -2.77 -3.25 15.84
CA PHE A 207 -1.83 -3.04 16.93
C PHE A 207 -0.40 -3.42 16.53
N TYR A 208 0.54 -2.52 16.77
CA TYR A 208 1.98 -2.77 16.66
C TYR A 208 2.65 -2.35 17.96
N GLY A 209 3.16 -3.29 18.75
CA GLY A 209 3.76 -2.97 20.04
C GLY A 209 4.89 -3.91 20.43
N ASP A 210 5.67 -3.49 21.40
CA ASP A 210 6.80 -4.26 21.93
C ASP A 210 6.40 -5.20 23.09
N LEU A 211 5.16 -5.09 23.57
CA LEU A 211 4.64 -5.86 24.70
C LEU A 211 3.78 -7.03 24.22
N ILE A 212 3.95 -8.18 24.86
CA ILE A 212 3.15 -9.38 24.57
C ILE A 212 1.78 -9.26 25.25
N LEU A 213 0.73 -9.12 24.44
CA LEU A 213 -0.66 -9.09 24.89
C LEU A 213 -1.28 -10.49 24.87
N LYS A 214 -2.27 -10.73 25.74
CA LYS A 214 -3.09 -11.96 25.68
C LYS A 214 -3.92 -12.03 24.39
N SER A 215 -4.38 -10.88 23.93
CA SER A 215 -5.14 -10.70 22.70
C SER A 215 -4.86 -9.31 22.16
N ASN A 216 -4.53 -9.20 20.87
CA ASN A 216 -4.34 -7.90 20.24
C ASN A 216 -5.69 -7.20 20.04
N PRO A 217 -5.78 -5.89 20.27
CA PRO A 217 -7.01 -5.16 20.07
C PRO A 217 -7.32 -5.04 18.57
N VAL A 218 -8.57 -5.33 18.20
CA VAL A 218 -9.08 -5.20 16.82
C VAL A 218 -10.22 -4.20 16.72
N THR A 219 -10.77 -3.76 17.87
CA THR A 219 -11.79 -2.72 17.98
C THR A 219 -11.29 -1.48 18.72
N PHE A 220 -12.03 -0.38 18.60
CA PHE A 220 -11.73 0.86 19.32
C PHE A 220 -11.81 0.68 20.85
N GLU A 221 -12.86 0.03 21.37
CA GLU A 221 -13.03 -0.19 22.81
C GLU A 221 -11.90 -1.08 23.39
N GLU A 222 -11.49 -2.12 22.67
CA GLU A 222 -10.34 -2.95 23.07
C GLU A 222 -9.02 -2.17 23.07
N ALA A 223 -8.82 -1.29 22.08
CA ALA A 223 -7.64 -0.44 22.00
C ALA A 223 -7.56 0.52 23.21
N MET A 224 -8.68 1.14 23.58
CA MET A 224 -8.77 2.01 24.77
C MET A 224 -8.40 1.28 26.05
N LYS A 225 -8.96 0.07 26.24
CA LYS A 225 -8.64 -0.77 27.39
C LYS A 225 -7.15 -1.14 27.41
N THR A 226 -6.62 -1.56 26.27
CA THR A 226 -5.21 -1.93 26.12
C THR A 226 -4.29 -0.76 26.46
N CYS A 227 -4.60 0.46 26.01
CA CYS A 227 -3.83 1.66 26.33
C CYS A 227 -3.64 1.85 27.85
N GLY A 228 -4.71 1.69 28.64
CA GLY A 228 -4.65 1.83 30.10
C GLY A 228 -3.82 0.74 30.79
N GLU A 229 -3.70 -0.43 30.17
CA GLU A 229 -2.94 -1.57 30.71
C GLU A 229 -1.43 -1.49 30.37
N LEU A 230 -1.03 -0.76 29.31
CA LEU A 230 0.37 -0.69 28.84
C LEU A 230 1.40 -0.36 29.94
N PRO A 231 1.17 0.63 30.83
CA PRO A 231 2.16 0.96 31.86
C PRO A 231 2.41 -0.19 32.84
N GLN A 232 1.37 -0.96 33.17
CA GLN A 232 1.47 -2.11 34.09
C GLN A 232 2.17 -3.29 33.41
N LEU A 233 1.95 -3.47 32.10
CA LEU A 233 2.55 -4.54 31.31
C LEU A 233 4.07 -4.41 31.16
N LEU A 234 4.66 -3.23 31.36
CA LEU A 234 6.11 -3.05 31.40
C LEU A 234 6.77 -3.72 32.63
N GLY A 235 6.00 -3.91 33.70
CA GLY A 235 6.49 -4.38 35.00
C GLY A 235 7.07 -3.25 35.87
N GLU A 236 7.11 -3.46 37.19
CA GLU A 236 7.52 -2.45 38.19
C GLU A 236 8.96 -1.94 37.99
N LYS A 237 9.82 -2.78 37.41
CA LYS A 237 11.23 -2.45 37.10
C LYS A 237 11.51 -2.43 35.60
N GLY A 238 10.49 -2.57 34.75
CA GLY A 238 10.69 -2.66 33.31
C GLY A 238 11.17 -4.05 32.87
N GLU A 239 10.72 -5.11 33.54
CA GLU A 239 11.08 -6.49 33.26
C GLU A 239 10.75 -6.92 31.82
N ASN A 240 9.70 -6.31 31.23
CA ASN A 240 9.27 -6.56 29.86
C ASN A 240 9.76 -5.47 28.87
N ALA A 241 10.64 -4.57 29.32
CA ALA A 241 11.16 -3.50 28.47
C ALA A 241 12.16 -4.05 27.45
N VAL A 242 12.08 -3.55 26.22
CA VAL A 242 12.99 -3.89 25.12
C VAL A 242 13.97 -2.73 24.84
N PRO A 243 15.11 -2.99 24.18
CA PRO A 243 15.97 -1.92 23.68
C PRO A 243 15.18 -0.96 22.77
N MET A 244 15.29 0.34 23.04
CA MET A 244 14.68 1.40 22.22
C MET A 244 15.73 2.23 21.49
N LYS A 245 16.78 2.64 22.19
CA LYS A 245 17.86 3.49 21.67
C LYS A 245 19.21 2.97 22.14
N VAL A 246 20.19 2.98 21.24
CA VAL A 246 21.49 2.31 21.43
C VAL A 246 22.61 3.29 21.15
N TRP A 247 23.56 3.36 22.07
CA TRP A 247 24.78 4.15 21.95
C TRP A 247 25.91 3.24 21.50
N LEU A 248 26.56 3.66 20.43
CA LEU A 248 27.58 2.90 19.71
C LEU A 248 28.88 3.70 19.73
N ARG A 249 29.94 3.10 20.27
CA ARG A 249 31.26 3.72 20.30
C ARG A 249 32.13 3.19 19.17
N PRO A 250 32.80 4.05 18.37
CA PRO A 250 33.71 3.60 17.33
C PRO A 250 34.83 2.73 17.91
N LEU A 251 35.06 1.56 17.32
CA LEU A 251 36.14 0.66 17.74
C LEU A 251 37.52 1.23 17.40
N LYS A 252 37.61 2.15 16.43
CA LYS A 252 38.83 2.89 16.10
C LYS A 252 39.40 3.67 17.29
N ASN A 253 38.53 4.07 18.23
CA ASN A 253 38.93 4.73 19.48
C ASN A 253 39.60 3.77 20.49
N LEU A 254 39.49 2.45 20.26
CA LEU A 254 40.13 1.41 21.07
C LEU A 254 41.32 0.76 20.34
N ILE A 255 41.18 0.51 19.03
CA ILE A 255 42.20 -0.09 18.17
C ILE A 255 42.25 0.68 16.84
N PRO A 256 43.35 1.37 16.51
CA PRO A 256 43.45 2.17 15.29
C PRO A 256 43.20 1.42 13.98
N GLU A 257 43.47 0.11 13.94
CA GLU A 257 43.28 -0.76 12.77
C GLU A 257 41.85 -1.31 12.61
N ALA A 258 40.91 -0.93 13.47
CA ALA A 258 39.51 -1.33 13.34
C ALA A 258 38.89 -0.75 12.06
N THR A 259 37.95 -1.49 11.46
CA THR A 259 37.17 -1.00 10.32
C THR A 259 36.37 0.23 10.73
N GLU A 260 36.23 1.20 9.83
CA GLU A 260 35.54 2.46 10.11
C GLU A 260 34.32 2.67 9.21
N LEU A 261 33.42 3.52 9.70
CA LEU A 261 32.43 4.20 8.87
C LEU A 261 33.12 5.44 8.27
N THR A 262 33.48 5.38 6.99
CA THR A 262 34.29 6.41 6.33
C THR A 262 33.44 7.61 5.92
N VAL A 263 32.25 7.36 5.36
CA VAL A 263 31.34 8.38 4.85
C VAL A 263 29.93 8.15 5.41
N GLY A 264 29.28 9.22 5.86
CA GLY A 264 27.87 9.19 6.26
C GLY A 264 26.95 9.42 5.07
N ILE A 265 25.67 9.11 5.23
CA ILE A 265 24.66 9.39 4.19
C ILE A 265 24.04 10.76 4.44
N SER A 266 23.94 11.59 3.41
CA SER A 266 23.39 12.93 3.51
C SER A 266 21.86 12.91 3.67
N ASP A 267 21.35 13.80 4.51
CA ASP A 267 19.90 13.94 4.73
C ASP A 267 19.15 14.25 3.43
N GLY A 268 19.81 14.93 2.48
CA GLY A 268 19.27 15.21 1.15
C GLY A 268 19.02 13.94 0.35
N LEU A 269 19.99 13.02 0.30
CA LEU A 269 19.83 11.73 -0.37
C LEU A 269 18.73 10.89 0.31
N VAL A 270 18.70 10.86 1.65
CA VAL A 270 17.65 10.14 2.38
C VAL A 270 16.27 10.71 2.05
N GLY A 271 16.13 12.03 1.96
CA GLY A 271 14.90 12.68 1.51
C GLY A 271 14.47 12.17 0.13
N LYS A 272 15.36 12.17 -0.86
CA LYS A 272 15.07 11.65 -2.21
C LYS A 272 14.64 10.18 -2.20
N MET A 273 15.29 9.34 -1.39
CA MET A 273 14.91 7.93 -1.24
C MET A 273 13.52 7.77 -0.63
N GLN A 274 13.17 8.61 0.35
CA GLN A 274 11.84 8.61 0.95
C GLN A 274 10.77 9.04 -0.04
N ASP A 275 11.00 10.15 -0.75
CA ASP A 275 10.06 10.70 -1.72
C ASP A 275 9.76 9.69 -2.83
N ALA A 276 10.80 9.07 -3.42
CA ALA A 276 10.62 8.05 -4.46
C ALA A 276 9.78 6.84 -4.01
N LEU A 277 9.96 6.37 -2.76
CA LEU A 277 9.18 5.26 -2.21
C LEU A 277 7.76 5.67 -1.79
N GLU A 278 7.57 6.92 -1.38
CA GLU A 278 6.26 7.48 -1.06
C GLU A 278 5.44 7.70 -2.35
N ASP A 279 6.05 8.20 -3.43
CA ASP A 279 5.40 8.37 -4.74
C ASP A 279 4.87 7.05 -5.28
N LEU A 280 5.68 5.98 -5.23
CA LEU A 280 5.24 4.63 -5.60
C LEU A 280 4.07 4.14 -4.72
N SER A 281 4.10 4.48 -3.43
CA SER A 281 3.02 4.14 -2.51
C SER A 281 1.73 4.90 -2.83
N GLU A 282 1.81 6.18 -3.21
CA GLU A 282 0.64 6.96 -3.65
C GLU A 282 0.04 6.38 -4.93
N ILE A 283 0.87 6.06 -5.92
CA ILE A 283 0.44 5.40 -7.16
C ILE A 283 -0.29 4.07 -6.85
N ARG A 284 0.26 3.26 -5.93
CA ARG A 284 -0.37 2.01 -5.50
C ARG A 284 -1.72 2.25 -4.83
N MET A 285 -1.83 3.23 -3.93
CA MET A 285 -3.09 3.57 -3.27
C MET A 285 -4.16 4.01 -4.28
N ARG A 286 -3.79 4.84 -5.26
CA ARG A 286 -4.67 5.29 -6.34
C ARG A 286 -5.13 4.13 -7.23
N CYS A 287 -4.22 3.21 -7.59
CA CYS A 287 -4.58 1.99 -8.31
C CYS A 287 -5.57 1.12 -7.49
N ASN A 288 -5.36 0.99 -6.17
CA ASN A 288 -6.28 0.28 -5.29
C ASN A 288 -7.67 0.92 -5.22
N ASP A 289 -7.77 2.26 -5.25
CA ASP A 289 -9.08 2.92 -5.34
C ASP A 289 -9.83 2.50 -6.60
N SER A 290 -9.15 2.38 -7.74
CA SER A 290 -9.73 1.90 -9.00
C SER A 290 -10.08 0.40 -8.95
N LEU A 291 -9.24 -0.43 -8.33
CA LEU A 291 -9.49 -1.87 -8.17
C LEU A 291 -10.70 -2.16 -7.27
N GLU A 292 -10.93 -1.34 -6.25
CA GLU A 292 -12.09 -1.45 -5.36
C GLU A 292 -13.34 -0.74 -5.93
N ASP A 293 -13.36 -0.46 -7.23
CA ASP A 293 -14.53 0.07 -7.89
C ASP A 293 -15.50 -1.04 -8.33
N GLY A 294 -16.78 -0.91 -7.96
CA GLY A 294 -17.79 -1.93 -8.27
C GLY A 294 -18.02 -2.18 -9.77
N VAL A 295 -17.69 -1.23 -10.65
CA VAL A 295 -17.71 -1.47 -12.09
C VAL A 295 -16.56 -2.40 -12.47
N VAL A 296 -15.35 -2.15 -11.99
CA VAL A 296 -14.14 -2.91 -12.35
C VAL A 296 -14.28 -4.40 -12.01
N ASP A 297 -14.95 -4.74 -10.90
CA ASP A 297 -15.27 -6.13 -10.52
C ASP A 297 -16.03 -6.93 -11.59
N ASN A 298 -16.75 -6.24 -12.48
CA ASN A 298 -17.55 -6.85 -13.54
C ASN A 298 -16.85 -6.88 -14.91
N PHE A 299 -15.67 -6.27 -15.04
CA PHE A 299 -14.92 -6.13 -16.29
C PHE A 299 -13.51 -6.74 -16.15
N PRO A 300 -13.36 -8.06 -16.37
CA PRO A 300 -12.14 -8.79 -16.03
C PRO A 300 -10.87 -8.29 -16.71
N TYR A 301 -10.94 -7.80 -17.96
CA TYR A 301 -9.76 -7.28 -18.66
C TYR A 301 -9.21 -6.02 -17.99
N ILE A 302 -10.07 -5.07 -17.61
CA ILE A 302 -9.67 -3.86 -16.87
C ILE A 302 -9.09 -4.22 -15.50
N HIS A 303 -9.75 -5.14 -14.79
CA HIS A 303 -9.25 -5.63 -13.50
C HIS A 303 -7.88 -6.32 -13.64
N GLU A 304 -7.67 -7.14 -14.68
CA GLU A 304 -6.39 -7.81 -14.97
C GLU A 304 -5.27 -6.79 -15.27
N GLU A 305 -5.57 -5.72 -16.02
CA GLU A 305 -4.61 -4.64 -16.32
C GLU A 305 -4.19 -3.88 -15.06
N LEU A 306 -5.13 -3.44 -14.22
CA LEU A 306 -4.83 -2.77 -12.95
C LEU A 306 -4.02 -3.66 -12.01
N LYS A 307 -4.33 -4.97 -11.94
CA LYS A 307 -3.54 -5.93 -11.16
C LYS A 307 -2.13 -6.12 -11.71
N THR A 308 -1.99 -6.13 -13.03
CA THR A 308 -0.68 -6.23 -13.68
C THR A 308 0.16 -4.98 -13.41
N PHE A 309 -0.44 -3.79 -13.53
CA PHE A 309 0.19 -2.53 -13.16
C PHE A 309 0.71 -2.55 -11.72
N GLN A 310 -0.15 -2.92 -10.75
CA GLN A 310 0.23 -3.04 -9.34
C GLN A 310 1.43 -3.98 -9.15
N LYS A 311 1.39 -5.17 -9.77
CA LYS A 311 2.48 -6.15 -9.68
C LYS A 311 3.80 -5.61 -10.25
N LEU A 312 3.75 -4.89 -11.37
CA LEU A 312 4.94 -4.30 -11.98
C LEU A 312 5.51 -3.18 -11.09
N CYS A 313 4.66 -2.34 -10.50
CA CYS A 313 5.10 -1.33 -9.51
C CYS A 313 5.75 -1.98 -8.28
N ASP A 314 5.16 -3.03 -7.72
CA ASP A 314 5.72 -3.73 -6.56
C ASP A 314 7.08 -4.39 -6.88
N GLN A 315 7.22 -4.93 -8.09
CA GLN A 315 8.49 -5.49 -8.57
C GLN A 315 9.56 -4.41 -8.78
N TYR A 316 9.19 -3.25 -9.32
CA TYR A 316 10.10 -2.11 -9.44
C TYR A 316 10.54 -1.59 -8.07
N GLU A 317 9.61 -1.40 -7.12
CA GLU A 317 9.91 -0.97 -5.74
C GLU A 317 10.92 -1.94 -5.08
N LEU A 318 10.75 -3.25 -5.30
CA LEU A 318 11.66 -4.27 -4.80
C LEU A 318 13.07 -4.16 -5.42
N ASN A 319 13.15 -4.06 -6.75
CA ASN A 319 14.43 -3.93 -7.46
C ASN A 319 15.18 -2.66 -7.07
N LEU A 320 14.45 -1.55 -6.91
CA LEU A 320 14.99 -0.28 -6.45
C LEU A 320 15.62 -0.42 -5.06
N LYS A 321 14.86 -0.98 -4.09
CA LYS A 321 15.36 -1.23 -2.73
C LYS A 321 16.59 -2.13 -2.71
N GLN A 322 16.59 -3.23 -3.48
CA GLN A 322 17.73 -4.15 -3.57
C GLN A 322 18.97 -3.48 -4.17
N THR A 323 18.80 -2.65 -5.19
CA THR A 323 19.93 -1.94 -5.81
C THR A 323 20.52 -0.91 -4.86
N MET A 324 19.68 -0.14 -4.16
CA MET A 324 20.13 0.79 -3.12
C MET A 324 20.80 0.05 -1.96
N ALA A 325 20.26 -1.10 -1.52
CA ALA A 325 20.83 -1.94 -0.48
C ALA A 325 22.25 -2.43 -0.81
N ASN A 326 22.52 -2.74 -2.08
CA ASN A 326 23.86 -3.17 -2.51
C ASN A 326 24.88 -2.01 -2.54
N LYS A 327 24.43 -0.79 -2.85
CA LYS A 327 25.28 0.41 -2.95
C LYS A 327 25.56 1.05 -1.59
N LEU A 328 24.59 1.06 -0.68
CA LEU A 328 24.69 1.80 0.59
C LEU A 328 25.91 1.43 1.45
N PRO A 329 26.27 0.14 1.64
CA PRO A 329 27.48 -0.22 2.36
C PRO A 329 28.77 0.24 1.66
N SER A 330 28.83 0.15 0.33
CA SER A 330 29.99 0.61 -0.47
C SER A 330 30.20 2.12 -0.34
N ILE A 331 29.12 2.90 -0.33
CA ILE A 331 29.16 4.34 -0.09
C ILE A 331 29.71 4.65 1.30
N ARG A 332 29.22 3.94 2.32
CA ARG A 332 29.67 4.10 3.71
C ARG A 332 31.13 3.69 3.94
N GLU A 333 31.67 2.83 3.07
CA GLU A 333 33.09 2.47 3.00
C GLU A 333 33.94 3.48 2.21
N GLY A 334 33.34 4.49 1.57
CA GLY A 334 34.03 5.42 0.68
C GLY A 334 34.50 4.81 -0.64
N LYS A 335 33.90 3.67 -1.04
CA LYS A 335 34.23 2.98 -2.31
C LYS A 335 33.33 3.41 -3.47
N GLU A 336 32.21 4.03 -3.17
CA GLU A 336 31.21 4.51 -4.13
C GLU A 336 30.67 5.86 -3.63
N GLU A 337 30.23 6.71 -4.56
CA GLU A 337 29.69 8.04 -4.22
C GLU A 337 28.16 8.00 -4.09
N GLU A 338 27.60 8.93 -3.32
CA GLU A 338 26.14 9.10 -3.17
C GLU A 338 25.41 9.28 -4.50
N SER A 339 26.06 9.90 -5.49
CA SER A 339 25.51 10.15 -6.82
C SER A 339 25.06 8.85 -7.51
N SER A 340 25.65 7.72 -7.15
CA SER A 340 25.27 6.40 -7.69
C SER A 340 23.85 5.96 -7.31
N ILE A 341 23.31 6.43 -6.18
CA ILE A 341 21.91 6.25 -5.78
C ILE A 341 21.06 7.38 -6.36
N GLU A 342 21.57 8.61 -6.43
CA GLU A 342 20.83 9.73 -7.05
C GLU A 342 20.48 9.45 -8.51
N GLU A 343 21.44 8.99 -9.31
CA GLU A 343 21.23 8.61 -10.71
C GLU A 343 20.16 7.52 -10.87
N LEU A 344 20.06 6.60 -9.90
CA LEU A 344 19.04 5.54 -9.88
C LEU A 344 17.64 6.09 -9.58
N LEU A 345 17.54 7.07 -8.67
CA LEU A 345 16.27 7.70 -8.29
C LEU A 345 15.78 8.69 -9.34
N GLU A 346 16.69 9.29 -10.10
CA GLU A 346 16.42 10.34 -11.09
C GLU A 346 16.39 9.82 -12.55
N ASP A 347 16.31 8.50 -12.76
CA ASP A 347 16.18 7.89 -14.09
C ASP A 347 14.88 8.34 -14.79
N ARG A 348 15.02 9.34 -15.69
CA ARG A 348 13.90 9.90 -16.48
C ARG A 348 13.42 8.95 -17.58
N ASP A 349 14.27 8.03 -18.03
CA ASP A 349 13.92 7.08 -19.08
C ASP A 349 13.06 5.93 -18.52
N SER A 350 13.15 5.67 -17.22
CA SER A 350 12.31 4.71 -16.50
C SER A 350 10.81 4.89 -16.81
N PRO A 351 10.05 3.81 -17.10
CA PRO A 351 8.60 3.84 -17.19
C PRO A 351 7.94 3.87 -15.79
N PHE A 352 8.71 4.03 -14.72
CA PHE A 352 8.21 4.12 -13.35
C PHE A 352 8.31 5.52 -12.77
N THR A 353 8.52 6.55 -13.59
CA THR A 353 8.43 7.94 -13.12
C THR A 353 6.99 8.27 -12.72
N GLN A 354 6.84 9.11 -11.70
CA GLN A 354 5.53 9.50 -11.16
C GLN A 354 4.59 10.05 -12.24
N ASP A 355 5.10 10.88 -13.15
CA ASP A 355 4.32 11.45 -14.26
C ASP A 355 3.77 10.38 -15.20
N LYS A 356 4.61 9.41 -15.62
CA LYS A 356 4.18 8.38 -16.56
C LYS A 356 3.22 7.38 -15.91
N LEU A 357 3.47 7.00 -14.64
CA LEU A 357 2.55 6.16 -13.86
C LEU A 357 1.20 6.86 -13.63
N SER A 358 1.23 8.14 -13.27
CA SER A 358 0.01 8.94 -13.08
C SER A 358 -0.77 9.09 -14.38
N LYS A 359 -0.08 9.33 -15.49
CA LYS A 359 -0.70 9.44 -16.82
C LYS A 359 -1.43 8.15 -17.21
N TRP A 360 -0.82 6.98 -16.98
CA TRP A 360 -1.48 5.71 -17.23
C TRP A 360 -2.74 5.52 -16.38
N LEU A 361 -2.67 5.88 -15.09
CA LEU A 361 -3.84 5.83 -14.20
C LEU A 361 -4.93 6.84 -14.62
N ASP A 362 -4.58 8.05 -15.06
CA ASP A 362 -5.55 9.02 -15.59
C ASP A 362 -6.34 8.43 -16.77
N ASP A 363 -5.64 7.74 -17.66
CA ASP A 363 -6.22 7.13 -18.85
C ASP A 363 -7.14 5.97 -18.51
N LYS A 364 -6.72 5.11 -17.57
CA LYS A 364 -7.53 3.99 -17.10
C LYS A 364 -8.73 4.44 -16.29
N GLU A 365 -8.60 5.46 -15.46
CA GLU A 365 -9.73 6.07 -14.75
C GLU A 365 -10.73 6.70 -15.72
N ARG A 366 -10.25 7.33 -16.80
CA ARG A 366 -11.12 7.82 -17.87
C ARG A 366 -11.89 6.69 -18.54
N GLU A 367 -11.22 5.60 -18.90
CA GLU A 367 -11.87 4.41 -19.47
C GLU A 367 -12.96 3.86 -18.55
N ILE A 368 -12.64 3.68 -17.26
CA ILE A 368 -13.57 3.22 -16.22
C ILE A 368 -14.78 4.16 -16.14
N ASN A 369 -14.58 5.49 -16.18
CA ASN A 369 -15.67 6.46 -16.10
C ASN A 369 -16.59 6.45 -17.32
N VAL A 370 -16.07 6.20 -18.52
CA VAL A 370 -16.90 6.03 -19.73
C VAL A 370 -17.75 4.77 -19.61
N ILE A 371 -17.15 3.65 -19.18
CA ILE A 371 -17.86 2.39 -18.95
C ILE A 371 -18.94 2.57 -17.88
N ARG A 372 -18.59 3.17 -16.73
CA ARG A 372 -19.52 3.47 -15.63
C ARG A 372 -20.72 4.28 -16.12
N SER A 373 -20.51 5.36 -16.87
CA SER A 373 -21.60 6.17 -17.41
C SER A 373 -22.60 5.35 -18.24
N CYS A 374 -22.13 4.31 -18.94
CA CYS A 374 -22.99 3.45 -19.75
C CYS A 374 -23.69 2.41 -18.89
N VAL A 375 -22.98 1.78 -17.95
CA VAL A 375 -23.52 0.79 -17.01
C VAL A 375 -24.61 1.41 -16.12
N ASP A 376 -24.36 2.60 -15.56
CA ASP A 376 -25.32 3.34 -14.74
C ASP A 376 -26.56 3.73 -15.55
N THR A 377 -26.37 4.09 -16.83
CA THR A 377 -27.50 4.37 -17.74
C THR A 377 -28.36 3.13 -17.94
N MET A 378 -27.76 1.95 -18.04
CA MET A 378 -28.42 0.66 -18.26
C MET A 378 -28.76 -0.07 -16.94
N GLU A 379 -29.13 0.69 -15.90
CA GLU A 379 -29.46 0.15 -14.58
C GLU A 379 -30.48 -1.02 -14.65
N GLY A 380 -30.16 -2.11 -13.96
CA GLY A 380 -31.00 -3.32 -13.90
C GLY A 380 -30.77 -4.32 -15.03
N VAL A 381 -29.94 -3.99 -16.02
CA VAL A 381 -29.45 -4.96 -17.01
C VAL A 381 -28.35 -5.82 -16.38
N LYS A 382 -28.40 -7.14 -16.63
CA LYS A 382 -27.42 -8.08 -16.08
C LYS A 382 -26.10 -7.98 -16.83
N ILE A 383 -24.99 -7.82 -16.11
CA ILE A 383 -23.64 -7.92 -16.66
C ILE A 383 -23.19 -9.39 -16.61
N VAL A 384 -22.62 -9.90 -17.70
CA VAL A 384 -21.99 -11.23 -17.78
C VAL A 384 -20.49 -11.07 -18.00
N ARG A 385 -19.70 -11.82 -17.23
CA ARG A 385 -18.25 -11.57 -17.09
C ARG A 385 -17.40 -12.39 -18.07
N ASN A 386 -17.94 -13.47 -18.62
CA ASN A 386 -17.22 -14.42 -19.45
C ASN A 386 -18.18 -15.17 -20.39
N GLN A 387 -17.59 -15.90 -21.35
CA GLN A 387 -18.36 -16.65 -22.34
C GLN A 387 -19.30 -17.69 -21.72
N ASN A 388 -18.90 -18.39 -20.64
CA ASN A 388 -19.74 -19.41 -20.01
C ASN A 388 -21.00 -18.81 -19.33
N GLU A 389 -20.90 -17.59 -18.80
CA GLU A 389 -22.05 -16.86 -18.27
C GLU A 389 -22.94 -16.36 -19.40
N LEU A 390 -22.35 -15.84 -20.47
CA LEU A 390 -23.09 -15.41 -21.66
C LEU A 390 -23.88 -16.57 -22.27
N ASP A 391 -23.23 -17.72 -22.51
CA ASP A 391 -23.83 -18.93 -23.07
C ASP A 391 -25.04 -19.39 -22.26
N ARG A 392 -24.90 -19.40 -20.92
CA ARG A 392 -26.00 -19.78 -20.02
C ARG A 392 -27.21 -18.87 -20.15
N GLU A 393 -27.00 -17.57 -20.31
CA GLU A 393 -28.10 -16.61 -20.44
C GLU A 393 -28.74 -16.64 -21.83
N VAL A 394 -27.95 -16.74 -22.91
CA VAL A 394 -28.47 -16.71 -24.29
C VAL A 394 -29.17 -18.01 -24.69
N LEU A 395 -28.76 -19.15 -24.12
CA LEU A 395 -29.42 -20.45 -24.36
C LEU A 395 -30.75 -20.59 -23.62
N ALA A 396 -31.00 -19.76 -22.60
CA ALA A 396 -32.20 -19.84 -21.76
C ALA A 396 -33.42 -19.09 -22.32
N VAL A 397 -33.26 -18.32 -23.40
CA VAL A 397 -34.30 -17.43 -23.95
C VAL A 397 -34.44 -17.55 -25.47
N ASP A 398 -35.58 -17.09 -26.00
CA ASP A 398 -35.82 -17.06 -27.44
C ASP A 398 -34.97 -15.98 -28.12
N ASP A 399 -34.86 -14.81 -27.51
CA ASP A 399 -34.08 -13.68 -28.00
C ASP A 399 -33.24 -13.07 -26.87
N ALA A 400 -31.95 -12.83 -27.11
CA ALA A 400 -31.09 -12.08 -26.20
C ALA A 400 -30.40 -10.93 -26.95
N LEU A 401 -30.53 -9.72 -26.41
CA LEU A 401 -29.79 -8.55 -26.85
C LEU A 401 -28.67 -8.24 -25.88
N CYS A 402 -27.45 -8.15 -26.39
CA CYS A 402 -26.26 -7.90 -25.60
C CYS A 402 -25.66 -6.56 -26.00
N PHE A 403 -25.54 -5.64 -25.06
CA PHE A 403 -24.67 -4.48 -25.21
C PHE A 403 -23.22 -4.94 -25.02
N VAL A 404 -22.48 -4.98 -26.11
CA VAL A 404 -21.11 -5.51 -26.17
C VAL A 404 -20.14 -4.34 -26.24
N PHE A 405 -19.28 -4.18 -25.23
CA PHE A 405 -18.10 -3.34 -25.36
C PHE A 405 -17.08 -4.08 -26.23
N THR A 406 -16.78 -3.53 -27.40
CA THR A 406 -15.97 -4.18 -28.44
C THR A 406 -14.52 -3.70 -28.47
N SER A 407 -14.25 -2.53 -27.89
CA SER A 407 -12.89 -1.95 -27.83
C SER A 407 -12.14 -2.22 -26.52
N ILE A 408 -12.76 -2.88 -25.54
CA ILE A 408 -12.04 -3.34 -24.34
C ILE A 408 -11.31 -4.63 -24.70
N LYS A 409 -10.01 -4.54 -24.92
CA LYS A 409 -9.14 -5.65 -25.31
C LYS A 409 -8.31 -6.15 -24.12
N LYS A 410 -7.64 -7.29 -24.31
CA LYS A 410 -6.66 -7.78 -23.34
C LYS A 410 -5.29 -7.22 -23.70
N GLY A 411 -4.59 -6.69 -22.70
CA GLY A 411 -3.20 -6.27 -22.82
C GLY A 411 -3.06 -4.78 -23.09
N ASP A 412 -2.00 -4.20 -22.56
CA ASP A 412 -1.77 -2.75 -22.59
C ASP A 412 -0.31 -2.46 -22.97
N THR A 413 -0.13 -1.56 -23.93
CA THR A 413 1.18 -1.25 -24.51
C THR A 413 2.12 -0.62 -23.51
N TYR A 414 1.61 0.19 -22.58
CA TYR A 414 2.42 0.79 -21.53
C TYR A 414 2.84 -0.26 -20.48
N LEU A 415 1.94 -1.17 -20.12
CA LEU A 415 2.29 -2.30 -19.25
C LEU A 415 3.37 -3.19 -19.88
N ASP A 416 3.36 -3.38 -21.20
CA ASP A 416 4.41 -4.10 -21.91
C ASP A 416 5.76 -3.36 -21.89
N VAL A 417 5.77 -2.03 -21.93
CA VAL A 417 6.98 -1.22 -21.75
C VAL A 417 7.53 -1.39 -20.33
N MET A 418 6.67 -1.29 -19.30
CA MET A 418 7.03 -1.54 -17.90
C MET A 418 7.61 -2.95 -17.71
N ALA A 419 6.94 -3.96 -18.26
CA ALA A 419 7.40 -5.35 -18.19
C ALA A 419 8.76 -5.54 -18.89
N THR A 420 8.96 -4.91 -20.06
CA THR A 420 10.24 -4.98 -20.78
C THR A 420 11.38 -4.38 -19.95
N TYR A 421 11.15 -3.21 -19.35
CA TYR A 421 12.13 -2.54 -18.49
C TYR A 421 12.54 -3.44 -17.30
N LEU A 422 11.59 -4.19 -16.73
CA LEU A 422 11.83 -5.13 -15.65
C LEU A 422 12.30 -6.53 -16.10
N GLY A 423 12.48 -6.78 -17.41
CA GLY A 423 12.81 -8.12 -17.93
C GLY A 423 11.72 -9.18 -17.69
N SER A 424 10.46 -8.75 -17.59
CA SER A 424 9.29 -9.58 -17.27
C SER A 424 8.45 -9.96 -18.50
N THR A 425 7.53 -10.91 -18.33
CA THR A 425 6.64 -11.37 -19.41
C THR A 425 5.63 -10.29 -19.80
N LYS A 426 5.48 -10.06 -21.11
CA LYS A 426 4.53 -9.12 -21.69
C LYS A 426 3.11 -9.67 -21.74
N THR A 427 2.14 -8.76 -21.73
CA THR A 427 0.70 -9.05 -21.86
C THR A 427 0.22 -9.01 -23.30
N GLY A 428 0.95 -8.34 -24.20
CA GLY A 428 0.65 -8.28 -25.64
C GLY A 428 -0.26 -7.12 -26.03
N GLY A 429 0.13 -5.89 -25.68
CA GLY A 429 -0.58 -4.67 -26.02
C GLY A 429 -0.57 -4.35 -27.52
N THR A 430 -1.53 -3.52 -27.94
CA THR A 430 -1.69 -3.04 -29.33
C THR A 430 -1.24 -1.59 -29.48
N ASN A 431 -0.59 -1.25 -30.59
CA ASN A 431 -0.21 0.14 -30.91
C ASN A 431 -1.39 1.02 -31.41
N GLU A 432 -2.63 0.63 -31.10
CA GLU A 432 -3.83 1.38 -31.47
C GLU A 432 -4.09 2.50 -30.46
N ASP A 433 -4.62 3.63 -30.95
CA ASP A 433 -5.03 4.72 -30.08
C ASP A 433 -6.18 4.26 -29.17
N PRO A 434 -6.12 4.53 -27.85
CA PRO A 434 -7.19 4.12 -26.94
C PRO A 434 -8.54 4.74 -27.29
N TRP A 435 -9.55 3.89 -27.51
CA TRP A 435 -10.90 4.27 -27.96
C TRP A 435 -11.56 5.35 -27.09
N PHE A 436 -11.28 5.33 -25.78
CA PHE A 436 -11.86 6.25 -24.80
C PHE A 436 -11.31 7.68 -24.88
N TYR A 437 -10.28 7.94 -25.71
CA TYR A 437 -9.84 9.30 -26.02
C TYR A 437 -10.73 9.99 -27.05
N SER A 438 -11.37 9.23 -27.94
CA SER A 438 -12.28 9.80 -28.94
C SER A 438 -13.61 10.22 -28.29
N ASN A 439 -13.84 11.53 -28.22
CA ASN A 439 -15.10 12.08 -27.72
C ASN A 439 -16.30 11.64 -28.58
N GLU A 440 -16.09 11.43 -29.88
CA GLU A 440 -17.11 10.94 -30.80
C GLU A 440 -17.50 9.50 -30.48
N VAL A 441 -16.52 8.63 -30.28
CA VAL A 441 -16.75 7.23 -29.88
C VAL A 441 -17.44 7.20 -28.51
N CYS A 442 -16.93 7.95 -27.53
CA CYS A 442 -17.53 8.02 -26.19
C CYS A 442 -18.99 8.50 -26.23
N THR A 443 -19.30 9.50 -27.06
CA THR A 443 -20.67 10.01 -27.23
C THR A 443 -21.56 8.95 -27.86
N THR A 444 -21.08 8.30 -28.93
CA THR A 444 -21.80 7.24 -29.64
C THR A 444 -22.12 6.06 -28.73
N VAL A 445 -21.15 5.57 -27.95
CA VAL A 445 -21.33 4.47 -27.00
C VAL A 445 -22.39 4.83 -25.96
N ARG A 446 -22.35 6.06 -25.43
CA ARG A 446 -23.33 6.54 -24.46
C ARG A 446 -24.73 6.67 -25.06
N GLU A 447 -24.87 7.19 -26.27
CA GLU A 447 -26.16 7.24 -26.97
C GLU A 447 -26.74 5.85 -27.23
N LYS A 448 -25.90 4.91 -27.69
CA LYS A 448 -26.29 3.50 -27.84
C LYS A 448 -26.75 2.91 -26.51
N SER A 449 -26.07 3.20 -25.40
CA SER A 449 -26.46 2.69 -24.07
C SER A 449 -27.84 3.19 -23.63
N LYS A 450 -28.18 4.46 -23.94
CA LYS A 450 -29.50 5.03 -23.69
C LYS A 450 -30.57 4.34 -24.52
N ALA A 451 -30.35 4.20 -25.83
CA ALA A 451 -31.27 3.53 -26.73
C ALA A 451 -31.48 2.05 -26.35
N PHE A 452 -30.41 1.37 -25.93
CA PHE A 452 -30.47 -0.01 -25.44
C PHE A 452 -31.30 -0.12 -24.16
N HIS A 453 -31.11 0.81 -23.21
CA HIS A 453 -31.90 0.85 -21.97
C HIS A 453 -33.38 1.12 -22.22
N GLU A 454 -33.71 2.04 -23.12
CA GLU A 454 -35.10 2.31 -23.51
C GLU A 454 -35.76 1.06 -24.10
N LEU A 455 -35.05 0.32 -24.95
CA LEU A 455 -35.51 -0.95 -25.49
C LEU A 455 -35.70 -2.01 -24.39
N ALA A 456 -34.75 -2.11 -23.45
CA ALA A 456 -34.84 -3.03 -22.31
C ALA A 456 -36.07 -2.72 -21.44
N ARG A 457 -36.33 -1.44 -21.16
CA ARG A 457 -37.51 -0.97 -20.42
C ARG A 457 -38.81 -1.32 -21.13
N ALA A 458 -38.86 -1.13 -22.45
CA ALA A 458 -40.04 -1.46 -23.26
C ALA A 458 -40.36 -2.96 -23.26
N GLN A 459 -39.35 -3.83 -23.17
CA GLN A 459 -39.51 -5.28 -23.15
C GLN A 459 -39.53 -5.90 -21.75
N LYS A 460 -39.61 -5.10 -20.68
CA LYS A 460 -39.49 -5.59 -19.28
C LYS A 460 -40.47 -6.72 -18.90
N SER A 461 -41.65 -6.79 -19.54
CA SER A 461 -42.65 -7.84 -19.29
C SER A 461 -42.48 -9.09 -20.16
N ASN A 462 -41.59 -9.06 -21.15
CA ASN A 462 -41.39 -10.14 -22.10
C ASN A 462 -40.35 -11.15 -21.59
N LYS A 463 -40.83 -12.25 -21.01
CA LYS A 463 -39.95 -13.32 -20.47
C LYS A 463 -39.14 -14.05 -21.54
N GLY A 464 -39.50 -13.92 -22.82
CA GLY A 464 -38.76 -14.52 -23.93
C GLY A 464 -37.54 -13.70 -24.38
N VAL A 465 -37.36 -12.48 -23.85
CA VAL A 465 -36.28 -11.57 -24.24
C VAL A 465 -35.37 -11.28 -23.05
N ARG A 466 -34.05 -11.43 -23.24
CA ARG A 466 -33.02 -11.05 -22.26
C ARG A 466 -32.22 -9.86 -22.73
N PHE A 467 -31.88 -8.96 -21.82
CA PHE A 467 -30.92 -7.88 -22.04
C PHE A 467 -29.69 -8.13 -21.17
N LEU A 468 -28.51 -8.03 -21.77
CA LEU A 468 -27.22 -8.33 -21.14
C LEU A 468 -26.18 -7.24 -21.49
N ILE A 469 -25.18 -7.08 -20.63
CA ILE A 469 -23.96 -6.30 -20.90
C ILE A 469 -22.77 -7.26 -20.85
N THR A 470 -21.85 -7.16 -21.81
CA THR A 470 -20.64 -7.99 -21.85
C THR A 470 -19.49 -7.30 -22.57
N VAL A 471 -18.30 -7.88 -22.49
CA VAL A 471 -17.13 -7.51 -23.27
C VAL A 471 -16.82 -8.63 -24.27
N ILE A 472 -16.77 -8.29 -25.56
CA ILE A 472 -16.30 -9.20 -26.62
C ILE A 472 -15.50 -8.35 -27.60
N PRO A 473 -14.15 -8.45 -27.60
CA PRO A 473 -13.31 -7.71 -28.52
C PRO A 473 -13.73 -7.92 -29.98
N ASN A 474 -13.95 -6.84 -30.72
CA ASN A 474 -14.28 -6.90 -32.15
C ASN A 474 -13.84 -5.64 -32.88
N GLU A 475 -12.80 -5.77 -33.72
CA GLU A 475 -12.20 -4.66 -34.48
C GLU A 475 -13.13 -4.05 -35.54
N LYS A 476 -14.23 -4.71 -35.90
CA LYS A 476 -15.21 -4.15 -36.83
C LYS A 476 -16.02 -2.99 -36.24
N TYR A 477 -16.07 -2.88 -34.91
CA TYR A 477 -16.91 -1.92 -34.22
C TYR A 477 -16.12 -1.21 -33.12
N GLU A 478 -16.01 0.11 -33.22
CA GLU A 478 -15.33 0.91 -32.21
C GLU A 478 -16.27 1.25 -31.04
N GLY A 479 -15.74 1.14 -29.82
CA GLY A 479 -16.45 1.39 -28.57
C GLY A 479 -17.39 0.25 -28.18
N ALA A 480 -18.59 0.23 -28.77
CA ALA A 480 -19.62 -0.75 -28.44
C ALA A 480 -20.62 -1.02 -29.58
N ALA A 481 -21.18 -2.24 -29.55
CA ALA A 481 -22.19 -2.70 -30.48
C ALA A 481 -23.31 -3.47 -29.76
N ILE A 482 -24.46 -3.67 -30.41
CA ILE A 482 -25.57 -4.46 -29.87
C ILE A 482 -25.64 -5.77 -30.63
N TYR A 483 -25.38 -6.88 -29.95
CA TYR A 483 -25.46 -8.21 -30.54
C TYR A 483 -26.83 -8.81 -30.29
N HIS A 484 -27.35 -9.55 -31.26
CA HIS A 484 -28.61 -10.27 -31.16
C HIS A 484 -28.36 -11.76 -31.29
N TYR A 485 -28.71 -12.50 -30.24
CA TYR A 485 -28.77 -13.95 -30.22
C TYR A 485 -30.22 -14.39 -30.31
N LYS A 486 -30.50 -15.36 -31.19
CA LYS A 486 -31.82 -15.99 -31.33
C LYS A 486 -31.70 -17.47 -31.06
N LYS A 487 -32.40 -17.96 -30.04
CA LYS A 487 -32.33 -19.35 -29.54
C LYS A 487 -30.88 -19.80 -29.33
N GLY A 488 -30.09 -18.93 -28.68
CA GLY A 488 -28.67 -19.13 -28.41
C GLY A 488 -27.71 -18.95 -29.59
N ILE A 489 -28.18 -18.64 -30.80
CA ILE A 489 -27.32 -18.46 -31.99
C ILE A 489 -27.15 -16.97 -32.29
N LEU A 490 -25.93 -16.49 -32.45
CA LEU A 490 -25.64 -15.12 -32.87
C LEU A 490 -26.17 -14.88 -34.29
N VAL A 491 -27.12 -13.95 -34.44
CA VAL A 491 -27.75 -13.62 -35.74
C VAL A 491 -27.39 -12.22 -36.24
N SER A 492 -26.92 -11.32 -35.37
CA SER A 492 -26.45 -9.98 -35.76
C SER A 492 -25.41 -9.44 -34.77
N GLU A 493 -24.35 -8.83 -35.28
CA GLU A 493 -23.34 -8.09 -34.50
C GLU A 493 -23.65 -6.58 -34.41
N SER A 494 -24.68 -6.09 -35.12
CA SER A 494 -25.05 -4.67 -35.17
C SER A 494 -26.56 -4.49 -35.23
N PHE A 495 -27.25 -5.01 -34.22
CA PHE A 495 -28.70 -4.91 -34.12
C PHE A 495 -29.13 -3.45 -34.03
N SER A 496 -29.97 -3.04 -34.97
CA SER A 496 -30.55 -1.68 -35.00
C SER A 496 -32.07 -1.69 -35.04
N LYS A 497 -32.71 -2.71 -35.62
CA LYS A 497 -34.16 -2.92 -35.58
C LYS A 497 -34.48 -4.39 -35.88
N PRO A 498 -35.65 -4.89 -35.45
CA PRO A 498 -36.12 -6.23 -35.78
C PRO A 498 -36.51 -6.33 -37.24
N ASP A 499 -36.02 -7.37 -37.90
CA ASP A 499 -36.12 -7.57 -39.35
C ASP A 499 -37.44 -8.28 -39.76
N ARG A 500 -38.58 -7.77 -39.30
CA ARG A 500 -39.90 -8.27 -39.72
C ARG A 500 -40.77 -7.15 -40.32
N PRO A 501 -41.39 -7.38 -41.49
CA PRO A 501 -42.41 -6.48 -42.00
C PRO A 501 -43.67 -6.60 -41.14
N CYS A 502 -44.21 -5.47 -40.68
CA CYS A 502 -45.37 -5.38 -39.78
C CYS A 502 -46.59 -6.18 -40.27
N GLU A 503 -46.72 -6.34 -41.59
CA GLU A 503 -47.81 -7.03 -42.29
C GLU A 503 -47.82 -8.56 -42.10
N LYS A 504 -46.71 -9.16 -41.66
CA LYS A 504 -46.59 -10.63 -41.47
C LYS A 504 -46.59 -11.06 -40.00
N ILE A 505 -46.82 -10.12 -39.08
CA ILE A 505 -46.77 -10.40 -37.64
C ILE A 505 -48.07 -11.06 -37.19
N THR A 506 -47.99 -12.32 -36.78
CA THR A 506 -49.13 -13.11 -36.27
C THR A 506 -49.07 -13.32 -34.75
N ASP A 507 -47.89 -13.18 -34.14
CA ASP A 507 -47.70 -13.26 -32.69
C ASP A 507 -47.70 -11.86 -32.06
N ARG A 508 -48.52 -11.66 -31.02
CA ARG A 508 -48.59 -10.39 -30.28
C ARG A 508 -47.25 -10.02 -29.62
N ARG A 509 -46.40 -11.00 -29.30
CA ARG A 509 -45.03 -10.77 -28.77
C ARG A 509 -44.07 -10.19 -29.79
N ASP A 510 -44.34 -10.40 -31.08
CA ASP A 510 -43.54 -9.80 -32.15
C ASP A 510 -43.93 -8.33 -32.41
N LEU A 511 -45.14 -7.91 -32.02
CA LEU A 511 -45.58 -6.51 -32.12
C LEU A 511 -44.93 -5.62 -31.06
N THR A 512 -44.54 -6.16 -29.89
CA THR A 512 -43.90 -5.36 -28.83
C THR A 512 -42.54 -4.81 -29.27
N TRP A 513 -41.90 -5.45 -30.23
CA TRP A 513 -40.68 -4.97 -30.87
C TRP A 513 -40.87 -3.69 -31.70
N TYR A 514 -42.07 -3.40 -32.20
CA TYR A 514 -42.35 -2.25 -33.07
C TYR A 514 -42.93 -1.03 -32.34
N ALA A 515 -43.03 -1.07 -31.02
CA ALA A 515 -43.60 0.00 -30.22
C ALA A 515 -42.67 1.24 -30.06
N TYR A 516 -41.51 1.31 -30.76
CA TYR A 516 -40.52 2.36 -30.58
C TYR A 516 -39.85 2.88 -31.88
N ASN A 517 -39.42 4.15 -31.85
CA ASN A 517 -38.76 4.85 -32.97
C ASN A 517 -37.23 4.62 -32.96
N TYR A 518 -36.74 3.86 -33.95
CA TYR A 518 -35.36 3.34 -34.07
C TYR A 518 -34.28 4.34 -34.54
N VAL A 519 -34.40 5.64 -34.24
CA VAL A 519 -33.59 6.68 -34.91
C VAL A 519 -32.09 6.65 -34.54
N TYR A 520 -31.70 6.03 -33.42
CA TYR A 520 -30.35 6.20 -32.83
C TYR A 520 -29.41 4.98 -32.88
N LEU A 521 -29.75 3.89 -33.59
CA LEU A 521 -28.96 2.64 -33.56
C LEU A 521 -28.00 2.42 -34.75
N ARG A 522 -27.62 3.45 -35.52
CA ARG A 522 -26.68 3.27 -36.64
C ARG A 522 -25.24 3.01 -36.17
N PRO A 523 -24.47 2.16 -36.88
CA PRO A 523 -23.03 2.01 -36.64
C PRO A 523 -22.27 3.28 -37.08
N VAL A 524 -21.20 3.63 -36.35
CA VAL A 524 -20.15 4.53 -36.85
C VAL A 524 -19.21 3.63 -37.67
N GLN A 525 -18.94 4.03 -38.92
CA GLN A 525 -18.04 3.33 -39.83
C GLN A 525 -16.63 3.90 -39.74
#